data_AF-A0A848H0J3-F1
#
_entry.id   AF-A0A848H0J3-F1
#
_cell.length_a   1.000
_cell.length_b   1.000
_cell.length_c   1.000
_cell.angle_alpha   90.00
_cell.angle_beta   90.00
_cell.angle_gamma   90.00
#
_symmetry.space_group_name_H-M   'P 1'
#
loop_
_entity.id
_entity.type
_entity.pdbx_description
1 polymer ?
#
loop_
_entity_poly.entity_id
_entity_poly.type
_entity_poly.pdbx_seq_one_letter_code
_entity_poly.pdbx_strand_id
1 'polypeptide(L)'
;MQRFVRPKFNPAELNNKNLEQQARLVFDWWCDDDDREAYLKSLGTGIGWIASRAHVQDDPAPPRSQPVPQGHAKVALIVDPAEVDKALVDTQAYSNIPYAELGGGGFMLAIDPAPAGPGVTDWHGEQRKFASTWLGAFNSTQLEKVAELAVEQAAVVSLAGSQFDLAEYAQQAALRYFGLLFGFGTADHPLLEAAAARGYKALQYQIVGRHFVSDPTIVPQAQAAMGMLAARTSSLIDEYATLARAPRRPTRPGVTRPSDTWPTGVQPWSELGLSSLGDPLLRTAPAAGGAVFSGQDLCTIVAGLLVGMVGNVQTAVCLMVQDLMKKEPQQQTLGDVRKLLAKHPPVPFLPRRTLKIVGNVPQDTDCILALRPRQDHEGCPWGQVPKGDAAHACLGQAFVEPLLVAIVNHVLSLRGLDQVRDGVTGEVLKPERLWGFGCTRYPLRYRRDKVRTRQPLIVTMPIKAPIAENAARLRAVIRSAAPRIDSVLLGSSMVQVAWFEFLAGDTLLTLHTVYDGDFDSYILHFAESAGELFDQIFECIEGAPPMPVADYPFEFVETVRRFNRPPAANYFFSRV
;
A
#
# COMPACT_ATOMS: atom_id res chain seq x y z
N MET A 1 31.66 10.35 4.56
CA MET A 1 30.41 11.14 4.49
C MET A 1 30.03 11.53 5.91
N GLN A 2 30.15 12.81 6.28
CA GLN A 2 29.55 13.30 7.53
C GLN A 2 28.03 13.16 7.36
N ARG A 3 27.35 12.39 8.23
CA ARG A 3 25.89 12.40 8.29
C ARG A 3 25.48 13.86 8.52
N PHE A 4 24.62 14.41 7.66
CA PHE A 4 24.05 15.74 7.87
C PHE A 4 23.32 15.72 9.22
N VAL A 5 23.92 16.34 10.24
CA VAL A 5 23.31 16.46 11.55
C VAL A 5 22.22 17.51 11.41
N ARG A 6 20.97 17.08 11.52
CA ARG A 6 19.81 17.97 11.53
C ARG A 6 19.90 18.92 12.72
N PRO A 7 19.71 20.24 12.55
CA PRO A 7 19.66 21.17 13.67
C PRO A 7 18.45 20.87 14.55
N LYS A 8 18.64 20.82 15.87
CA LYS A 8 17.53 20.72 16.82
C LYS A 8 16.65 21.97 16.77
N PHE A 9 15.40 21.84 17.22
CA PHE A 9 14.49 22.97 17.29
C PHE A 9 15.06 24.13 18.13
N ASN A 10 15.17 25.31 17.52
CA ASN A 10 15.54 26.56 18.17
C ASN A 10 14.89 27.76 17.44
N PRO A 11 13.79 28.34 17.96
CA PRO A 11 13.05 29.37 17.25
C PRO A 11 13.87 30.66 17.04
N ALA A 12 14.87 30.93 17.90
CA ALA A 12 15.73 32.10 17.76
C ALA A 12 16.55 32.09 16.46
N GLU A 13 16.79 30.92 15.86
CA GLU A 13 17.51 30.81 14.60
C GLU A 13 16.76 31.39 13.40
N LEU A 14 15.43 31.50 13.47
CA LEU A 14 14.63 32.10 12.39
C LEU A 14 14.93 33.59 12.21
N ASN A 15 15.23 34.30 13.30
CA ASN A 15 15.38 35.77 13.31
C ASN A 15 16.52 36.28 12.43
N ASN A 16 17.54 35.45 12.18
CA ASN A 16 18.76 35.82 11.44
C ASN A 16 18.83 35.20 10.03
N LYS A 17 17.77 34.54 9.58
CA LYS A 17 17.74 33.79 8.32
C LYS A 17 16.82 34.47 7.31
N ASN A 18 17.17 34.42 6.03
CA ASN A 18 16.25 34.81 4.95
C ASN A 18 15.10 33.80 4.80
N LEU A 19 14.06 34.13 4.02
CA LEU A 19 12.88 33.28 3.87
C LEU A 19 13.19 31.85 3.40
N GLU A 20 14.17 31.68 2.50
CA GLU A 20 14.55 30.36 2.02
C GLU A 20 15.24 29.54 3.12
N GLN A 21 16.16 30.15 3.85
CA GLN A 21 16.84 29.53 4.99
C GLN A 21 15.87 29.21 6.12
N GLN A 22 14.88 30.07 6.37
CA GLN A 22 13.79 29.81 7.31
C GLN A 22 12.96 28.60 6.85
N ALA A 23 12.55 28.55 5.57
CA ALA A 23 11.77 27.43 5.03
C ALA A 23 12.53 26.09 5.15
N ARG A 24 13.82 26.07 4.84
CA ARG A 24 14.68 24.88 5.00
C ARG A 24 14.78 24.45 6.46
N LEU A 25 14.98 25.40 7.38
CA LEU A 25 15.09 25.11 8.81
C LEU A 25 13.77 24.58 9.39
N VAL A 26 12.64 25.21 9.03
CA VAL A 26 11.31 24.72 9.42
C VAL A 26 11.07 23.32 8.86
N PHE A 27 11.47 23.05 7.61
CA PHE A 27 11.34 21.72 7.03
C PHE A 27 12.18 20.66 7.75
N ASP A 28 13.40 21.02 8.16
CA ASP A 28 14.25 20.14 8.97
C ASP A 28 13.55 19.78 10.29
N TRP A 29 13.05 20.77 11.04
CA TRP A 29 12.28 20.54 12.26
C TRP A 29 11.00 19.75 11.99
N TRP A 30 10.31 20.03 10.88
CA TRP A 30 9.06 19.38 10.50
C TRP A 30 9.23 17.87 10.27
N CYS A 31 10.37 17.46 9.72
CA CYS A 31 10.63 16.06 9.43
C CYS A 31 11.05 15.24 10.66
N ASP A 32 11.22 15.84 11.84
CA ASP A 32 11.42 15.14 13.10
C ASP A 32 10.17 15.29 13.97
N ASP A 33 9.72 14.21 14.63
CA ASP A 33 8.46 14.24 15.39
C ASP A 33 8.56 15.16 16.62
N ASP A 34 9.69 15.13 17.33
CA ASP A 34 9.89 15.89 18.57
C ASP A 34 10.08 17.38 18.25
N ASP A 35 10.93 17.70 17.26
CA ASP A 35 11.14 19.08 16.81
C ASP A 35 9.87 19.68 16.16
N ARG A 36 9.10 18.90 15.40
CA ARG A 36 7.82 19.35 14.82
C ARG A 36 6.82 19.70 15.91
N GLU A 37 6.68 18.85 16.93
CA GLU A 37 5.78 19.13 18.06
C GLU A 37 6.23 20.40 18.82
N ALA A 38 7.53 20.55 19.08
CA ALA A 38 8.09 21.74 19.73
C ALA A 38 7.84 23.01 18.90
N TYR A 39 8.04 22.94 17.58
CA TYR A 39 7.73 24.03 16.66
C TYR A 39 6.25 24.40 16.70
N LEU A 40 5.34 23.42 16.55
CA LEU A 40 3.90 23.67 16.60
C LEU A 40 3.46 24.27 17.94
N LYS A 41 4.05 23.84 19.07
CA LYS A 41 3.80 24.42 20.39
C LYS A 41 4.30 25.86 20.49
N SER A 42 5.44 26.19 19.89
CA SER A 42 6.00 27.55 19.91
C SER A 42 5.13 28.60 19.21
N LEU A 43 4.24 28.17 18.31
CA LEU A 43 3.26 29.02 17.64
C LEU A 43 2.05 29.38 18.55
N GLY A 44 1.94 28.75 19.72
CA GLY A 44 0.86 29.00 20.68
C GLY A 44 -0.52 28.54 20.17
N THR A 45 -1.54 29.36 20.43
CA THR A 45 -2.94 29.18 19.98
C THR A 45 -3.25 30.07 18.76
N GLY A 46 -2.23 30.47 18.01
CA GLY A 46 -2.36 31.42 16.91
C GLY A 46 -2.34 30.78 15.53
N ILE A 47 -2.42 31.63 14.52
CA ILE A 47 -2.14 31.28 13.12
C ILE A 47 -0.67 31.57 12.85
N GLY A 48 0.10 30.51 12.60
CA GLY A 48 1.48 30.60 12.15
C GLY A 48 1.55 30.87 10.65
N TRP A 49 2.73 31.29 10.18
CA TRP A 49 2.99 31.51 8.76
C TRP A 49 4.29 30.84 8.37
N ILE A 50 4.28 30.11 7.26
CA ILE A 50 5.50 29.55 6.67
C ILE A 50 5.65 30.01 5.22
N ALA A 51 6.89 30.17 4.79
CA ALA A 51 7.23 30.44 3.40
C ALA A 51 7.09 29.13 2.60
N SER A 52 6.08 29.08 1.74
CA SER A 52 5.75 27.96 0.86
C SER A 52 6.61 27.99 -0.40
N ARG A 53 7.00 26.81 -0.89
CA ARG A 53 7.58 26.59 -2.22
C ARG A 53 6.56 26.23 -3.31
N ALA A 54 5.28 26.12 -2.97
CA ALA A 54 4.24 25.82 -3.94
C ALA A 54 4.20 26.93 -5.00
N HIS A 55 4.19 26.56 -6.28
CA HIS A 55 4.14 27.56 -7.34
C HIS A 55 2.72 28.15 -7.42
N VAL A 56 2.63 29.47 -7.60
CA VAL A 56 1.33 30.14 -7.85
C VAL A 56 0.70 29.65 -9.17
N GLN A 57 1.48 29.05 -10.07
CA GLN A 57 1.00 28.44 -11.32
C GLN A 57 0.35 27.06 -11.13
N ASP A 58 0.60 26.38 -10.01
CA ASP A 58 -0.04 25.11 -9.67
C ASP A 58 -1.47 25.34 -9.13
N ASP A 59 -1.87 26.61 -8.96
CA ASP A 59 -3.24 26.99 -8.60
C ASP A 59 -4.22 26.43 -9.65
N PRO A 60 -5.18 25.56 -9.27
CA PRO A 60 -6.19 25.04 -10.21
C PRO A 60 -7.15 26.13 -10.73
N ALA A 61 -7.10 27.37 -10.20
CA ALA A 61 -7.93 28.50 -10.63
C ALA A 61 -7.15 29.84 -10.76
N PRO A 62 -6.12 29.96 -11.62
CA PRO A 62 -5.33 31.17 -11.70
C PRO A 62 -6.08 32.30 -12.43
N PRO A 63 -6.01 33.57 -11.99
CA PRO A 63 -6.35 34.70 -12.84
C PRO A 63 -5.35 34.73 -14.01
N ARG A 64 -5.79 34.37 -15.22
CA ARG A 64 -4.96 34.30 -16.45
C ARG A 64 -4.30 35.63 -16.87
N SER A 65 -4.47 36.70 -16.10
CA SER A 65 -4.10 38.07 -16.45
C SER A 65 -2.86 38.62 -15.74
N GLN A 66 -2.20 37.86 -14.85
CA GLN A 66 -1.03 38.36 -14.10
C GLN A 66 0.26 37.56 -14.39
N PRO A 67 1.43 38.23 -14.47
CA PRO A 67 2.71 37.55 -14.59
C PRO A 67 2.97 36.67 -13.36
N VAL A 68 3.65 35.54 -13.59
CA VAL A 68 3.95 34.54 -12.57
C VAL A 68 4.70 35.19 -11.41
N PRO A 69 4.15 35.18 -10.18
CA PRO A 69 4.88 35.66 -9.02
C PRO A 69 6.15 34.84 -8.83
N GLN A 70 7.31 35.49 -8.87
CA GLN A 70 8.57 34.90 -8.44
C GLN A 70 8.66 35.03 -6.92
N GLY A 71 8.84 33.92 -6.20
CA GLY A 71 9.07 33.92 -4.75
C GLY A 71 8.27 32.87 -3.99
N HIS A 72 8.37 32.93 -2.66
CA HIS A 72 7.63 32.05 -1.76
C HIS A 72 6.22 32.60 -1.52
N ALA A 73 5.18 31.79 -1.82
CA ALA A 73 3.85 32.08 -1.30
C ALA A 73 3.85 31.96 0.23
N LYS A 74 2.97 32.67 0.94
CA LYS A 74 2.76 32.44 2.36
C LYS A 74 1.60 31.46 2.53
N VAL A 75 1.82 30.40 3.30
CA VAL A 75 0.76 29.47 3.70
C VAL A 75 0.52 29.62 5.19
N ALA A 76 -0.75 29.70 5.57
CA ALA A 76 -1.17 29.82 6.96
C ALA A 76 -1.08 28.44 7.63
N LEU A 77 -0.58 28.39 8.86
CA LEU A 77 -0.50 27.18 9.66
C LEU A 77 -1.45 27.33 10.86
N ILE A 78 -2.60 26.65 10.79
CA ILE A 78 -3.64 26.72 11.81
C ILE A 78 -3.39 25.61 12.83
N VAL A 79 -2.96 25.98 14.04
CA VAL A 79 -2.56 25.02 15.09
C VAL A 79 -3.47 25.02 16.30
N ASP A 80 -4.32 26.04 16.44
CA ASP A 80 -5.30 26.12 17.52
C ASP A 80 -6.42 25.11 17.27
N PRO A 81 -6.66 24.15 18.18
CA PRO A 81 -7.65 23.10 17.95
C PRO A 81 -9.07 23.62 17.66
N ALA A 82 -9.48 24.73 18.29
CA ALA A 82 -10.81 25.29 18.05
C ALA A 82 -10.96 25.88 16.62
N GLU A 83 -9.93 26.57 16.13
CA GLU A 83 -9.92 27.07 14.75
C GLU A 83 -9.74 25.93 13.73
N VAL A 84 -9.03 24.86 14.07
CA VAL A 84 -8.98 23.63 13.24
C VAL A 84 -10.37 23.02 13.13
N ASP A 85 -11.09 22.81 14.23
CA ASP A 85 -12.45 22.24 14.21
C ASP A 85 -13.40 23.08 13.37
N LYS A 86 -13.34 24.40 13.56
CA LYS A 86 -14.10 25.35 12.74
C LYS A 86 -13.75 25.23 11.26
N ALA A 87 -12.47 25.08 10.91
CA ALA A 87 -12.03 24.93 9.53
C ALA A 87 -12.44 23.59 8.90
N LEU A 88 -12.69 22.56 9.71
CA LEU A 88 -13.20 21.26 9.24
C LEU A 88 -14.71 21.27 8.97
N VAL A 89 -15.46 22.20 9.59
CA VAL A 89 -16.93 22.27 9.52
C VAL A 89 -17.42 23.42 8.63
N ASP A 90 -16.76 24.59 8.65
CA ASP A 90 -17.17 25.78 7.90
C ASP A 90 -16.71 25.73 6.43
N THR A 91 -17.46 24.97 5.62
CA THR A 91 -17.21 24.82 4.17
C THR A 91 -17.50 26.10 3.37
N GLN A 92 -18.07 27.12 4.00
CA GLN A 92 -18.25 28.44 3.40
C GLN A 92 -17.05 29.37 3.65
N ALA A 93 -16.19 29.03 4.62
CA ALA A 93 -14.94 29.73 4.89
C ALA A 93 -13.73 29.00 4.33
N TYR A 94 -13.78 27.67 4.28
CA TYR A 94 -12.65 26.83 3.93
C TYR A 94 -13.03 25.84 2.83
N SER A 95 -12.24 25.84 1.78
CA SER A 95 -12.35 24.97 0.62
C SER A 95 -11.34 23.83 0.65
N ASN A 96 -11.72 22.69 0.09
CA ASN A 96 -10.88 21.54 -0.19
C ASN A 96 -10.24 21.57 -1.58
N ILE A 97 -10.35 22.69 -2.31
CA ILE A 97 -9.80 22.83 -3.66
C ILE A 97 -8.31 22.47 -3.83
N PRO A 98 -7.41 22.55 -2.80
CA PRO A 98 -6.03 22.06 -2.97
C PRO A 98 -5.93 20.60 -3.43
N TYR A 99 -6.91 19.75 -3.13
CA TYR A 99 -6.93 18.37 -3.59
C TYR A 99 -7.26 18.22 -5.09
N ALA A 100 -7.79 19.25 -5.75
CA ALA A 100 -8.19 19.16 -7.16
C ALA A 100 -6.98 18.92 -8.09
N GLU A 101 -5.78 19.32 -7.67
CA GLU A 101 -4.53 19.08 -8.39
C GLU A 101 -4.21 17.57 -8.54
N LEU A 102 -4.78 16.68 -7.72
CA LEU A 102 -4.54 15.24 -7.78
C LEU A 102 -5.24 14.51 -8.94
N GLY A 103 -6.13 15.17 -9.68
CA GLY A 103 -6.89 14.50 -10.74
C GLY A 103 -8.09 15.26 -11.28
N GLY A 104 -8.08 16.60 -11.22
CA GLY A 104 -9.10 17.45 -11.86
C GLY A 104 -10.32 17.77 -11.01
N GLY A 105 -10.29 17.50 -9.70
CA GLY A 105 -11.37 17.92 -8.78
C GLY A 105 -12.65 17.07 -8.82
N GLY A 106 -12.69 15.98 -9.59
CA GLY A 106 -13.90 15.15 -9.73
C GLY A 106 -14.19 14.17 -8.58
N PHE A 107 -13.26 13.99 -7.64
CA PHE A 107 -13.45 13.12 -6.47
C PHE A 107 -13.86 13.94 -5.25
N MET A 108 -14.84 13.46 -4.47
CA MET A 108 -15.42 14.17 -3.31
C MET A 108 -14.42 14.80 -2.34
N LEU A 109 -13.21 14.24 -2.19
CA LEU A 109 -12.19 14.86 -1.33
C LEU A 109 -11.81 16.28 -1.79
N ALA A 110 -11.88 16.56 -3.10
CA ALA A 110 -11.56 17.83 -3.74
C ALA A 110 -12.79 18.70 -4.06
N ILE A 111 -14.00 18.22 -3.75
CA ILE A 111 -15.26 18.93 -4.03
C ILE A 111 -15.76 19.57 -2.74
N ASP A 112 -16.07 20.86 -2.80
CA ASP A 112 -16.76 21.57 -1.72
C ASP A 112 -18.27 21.28 -1.76
N PRO A 113 -18.93 21.08 -0.61
CA PRO A 113 -20.38 20.93 -0.57
C PRO A 113 -21.08 22.12 -1.20
N ALA A 114 -22.01 21.85 -2.11
CA ALA A 114 -22.76 22.93 -2.75
C ALA A 114 -23.74 23.57 -1.74
N PRO A 115 -23.97 24.90 -1.80
CA PRO A 115 -25.01 25.52 -1.00
C PRO A 115 -26.38 24.99 -1.41
N ALA A 116 -27.27 24.80 -0.44
CA ALA A 116 -28.64 24.37 -0.71
C ALA A 116 -29.35 25.41 -1.60
N GLY A 117 -29.80 25.00 -2.79
CA GLY A 117 -30.47 25.89 -3.73
C GLY A 117 -31.21 25.16 -4.86
N PRO A 118 -32.24 25.77 -5.47
CA PRO A 118 -32.96 25.15 -6.58
C PRO A 118 -32.04 24.91 -7.78
N GLY A 119 -31.99 23.68 -8.29
CA GLY A 119 -31.23 23.33 -9.50
C GLY A 119 -29.71 23.18 -9.30
N VAL A 120 -29.21 23.25 -8.07
CA VAL A 120 -27.79 22.98 -7.76
C VAL A 120 -27.67 21.58 -7.17
N THR A 121 -26.92 20.70 -7.82
CA THR A 121 -26.62 19.36 -7.31
C THR A 121 -25.39 19.44 -6.40
N ASP A 122 -25.54 18.98 -5.15
CA ASP A 122 -24.41 18.78 -4.24
C ASP A 122 -23.66 17.49 -4.59
N TRP A 123 -22.76 17.58 -5.58
CA TRP A 123 -21.97 16.45 -6.04
C TRP A 123 -21.09 15.84 -4.95
N HIS A 124 -20.60 16.66 -4.00
CA HIS A 124 -19.89 16.14 -2.84
C HIS A 124 -20.83 15.25 -2.00
N GLY A 125 -22.01 15.76 -1.63
CA GLY A 125 -23.01 15.03 -0.86
C GLY A 125 -23.47 13.73 -1.53
N GLU A 126 -23.72 13.76 -2.83
CA GLU A 126 -24.11 12.58 -3.61
C GLU A 126 -23.01 11.51 -3.61
N GLN A 127 -21.76 11.88 -3.93
CA GLN A 127 -20.64 10.92 -3.92
C GLN A 127 -20.42 10.34 -2.53
N ARG A 128 -20.48 11.18 -1.49
CA ARG A 128 -20.32 10.77 -0.09
C ARG A 128 -21.40 9.77 0.33
N LYS A 129 -22.66 10.05 0.01
CA LYS A 129 -23.81 9.18 0.31
C LYS A 129 -23.71 7.84 -0.40
N PHE A 130 -23.32 7.86 -1.68
CA PHE A 130 -23.09 6.65 -2.45
C PHE A 130 -21.96 5.82 -1.84
N ALA A 131 -20.78 6.40 -1.64
CA ALA A 131 -19.63 5.68 -1.07
C ALA A 131 -19.94 5.12 0.32
N SER A 132 -20.62 5.88 1.19
CA SER A 132 -21.02 5.41 2.51
C SER A 132 -21.95 4.20 2.45
N THR A 133 -22.99 4.25 1.60
CA THR A 133 -23.94 3.14 1.43
C THR A 133 -23.25 1.93 0.81
N TRP A 134 -22.41 2.17 -0.19
CA TRP A 134 -21.76 1.13 -0.97
C TRP A 134 -20.70 0.37 -0.17
N LEU A 135 -19.86 1.08 0.60
CA LEU A 135 -18.91 0.46 1.53
C LEU A 135 -19.63 -0.23 2.71
N GLY A 136 -20.80 0.30 3.11
CA GLY A 136 -21.65 -0.29 4.14
C GLY A 136 -22.36 -1.59 3.74
N ALA A 137 -22.16 -2.09 2.51
CA ALA A 137 -22.71 -3.37 2.06
C ALA A 137 -22.13 -4.57 2.82
N PHE A 138 -20.95 -4.41 3.45
CA PHE A 138 -20.32 -5.43 4.27
C PHE A 138 -20.51 -5.17 5.75
N ASN A 139 -20.82 -6.22 6.51
CA ASN A 139 -20.80 -6.16 7.97
C ASN A 139 -19.39 -6.41 8.53
N SER A 140 -19.21 -6.13 9.83
CA SER A 140 -17.91 -6.25 10.50
C SER A 140 -17.31 -7.66 10.39
N THR A 141 -18.11 -8.72 10.56
CA THR A 141 -17.65 -10.11 10.49
C THR A 141 -17.17 -10.48 9.08
N GLN A 142 -17.83 -9.96 8.04
CA GLN A 142 -17.36 -10.14 6.66
C GLN A 142 -16.02 -9.43 6.45
N LEU A 143 -15.90 -8.18 6.91
CA LEU A 143 -14.67 -7.40 6.80
C LEU A 143 -13.50 -8.02 7.59
N GLU A 144 -13.75 -8.60 8.76
CA GLU A 144 -12.76 -9.34 9.57
C GLU A 144 -12.20 -10.55 8.80
N LYS A 145 -13.06 -11.35 8.17
CA LYS A 145 -12.62 -12.52 7.37
C LYS A 145 -11.72 -12.13 6.19
N VAL A 146 -12.06 -11.05 5.48
CA VAL A 146 -11.20 -10.58 4.37
C VAL A 146 -9.89 -10.02 4.90
N ALA A 147 -9.94 -9.34 6.05
CA ALA A 147 -8.73 -8.80 6.69
C ALA A 147 -7.76 -9.92 7.08
N GLU A 148 -8.25 -10.99 7.71
CA GLU A 148 -7.45 -12.16 8.05
C GLU A 148 -6.79 -12.78 6.81
N LEU A 149 -7.57 -13.07 5.77
CA LEU A 149 -7.05 -13.63 4.52
C LEU A 149 -6.01 -12.71 3.85
N ALA A 150 -6.27 -11.41 3.80
CA ALA A 150 -5.35 -10.44 3.19
C ALA A 150 -4.02 -10.33 3.97
N VAL A 151 -4.09 -10.40 5.30
CA VAL A 151 -2.93 -10.43 6.20
C VAL A 151 -2.10 -11.69 5.97
N GLU A 152 -2.75 -12.86 5.92
CA GLU A 152 -2.09 -14.14 5.62
C GLU A 152 -1.37 -14.11 4.26
N GLN A 153 -2.06 -13.67 3.21
CA GLN A 153 -1.49 -13.57 1.87
C GLN A 153 -0.32 -12.56 1.79
N ALA A 154 -0.40 -11.44 2.53
CA ALA A 154 0.69 -10.46 2.58
C ALA A 154 1.91 -10.99 3.36
N ALA A 155 1.67 -11.80 4.39
CA ALA A 155 2.71 -12.36 5.24
C ALA A 155 3.62 -13.33 4.47
N VAL A 156 3.08 -14.09 3.50
CA VAL A 156 3.85 -15.03 2.66
C VAL A 156 5.06 -14.34 2.00
N VAL A 157 4.86 -13.13 1.48
CA VAL A 157 5.90 -12.38 0.78
C VAL A 157 6.69 -11.49 1.75
N SER A 158 5.98 -10.70 2.55
CA SER A 158 6.60 -9.63 3.35
C SER A 158 7.37 -10.15 4.56
N LEU A 159 7.04 -11.35 5.06
CA LEU A 159 7.67 -11.98 6.21
C LEU A 159 8.52 -13.21 5.81
N ALA A 160 9.00 -13.24 4.56
CA ALA A 160 9.92 -14.28 4.12
C ALA A 160 11.26 -14.22 4.88
N GLY A 161 11.73 -13.03 5.25
CA GLY A 161 12.95 -12.82 6.03
C GLY A 161 12.73 -12.71 7.54
N SER A 162 13.79 -12.85 8.35
CA SER A 162 13.74 -12.53 9.80
C SER A 162 13.74 -11.02 10.08
N GLN A 163 14.04 -10.21 9.07
CA GLN A 163 13.86 -8.76 9.05
C GLN A 163 12.84 -8.43 7.97
N PHE A 164 11.99 -7.46 8.23
CA PHE A 164 10.96 -7.00 7.30
C PHE A 164 10.69 -5.52 7.49
N ASP A 165 10.11 -4.88 6.48
CA ASP A 165 9.59 -3.53 6.60
C ASP A 165 8.09 -3.57 6.94
N LEU A 166 7.72 -3.06 8.11
CA LEU A 166 6.32 -3.02 8.54
C LEU A 166 5.47 -2.10 7.65
N ALA A 167 6.06 -1.05 7.09
CA ALA A 167 5.33 -0.14 6.21
C ALA A 167 4.95 -0.85 4.91
N GLU A 168 5.89 -1.57 4.31
CA GLU A 168 5.66 -2.42 3.14
C GLU A 168 4.63 -3.53 3.45
N TYR A 169 4.80 -4.26 4.55
CA TYR A 169 3.88 -5.33 4.93
C TYR A 169 2.43 -4.83 5.09
N ALA A 170 2.25 -3.70 5.78
CA ALA A 170 0.93 -3.09 5.96
C ALA A 170 0.31 -2.63 4.63
N GLN A 171 1.12 -2.07 3.73
CA GLN A 171 0.68 -1.72 2.38
C GLN A 171 0.26 -2.97 1.58
N GLN A 172 1.06 -4.05 1.61
CA GLN A 172 0.76 -5.31 0.91
C GLN A 172 -0.52 -5.97 1.42
N ALA A 173 -0.79 -5.92 2.73
CA ALA A 173 -2.03 -6.39 3.32
C ALA A 173 -3.23 -5.52 2.87
N ALA A 174 -3.08 -4.19 2.87
CA ALA A 174 -4.13 -3.28 2.40
C ALA A 174 -4.45 -3.48 0.91
N LEU A 175 -3.46 -3.64 0.06
CA LEU A 175 -3.66 -3.87 -1.38
C LEU A 175 -4.46 -5.15 -1.64
N ARG A 176 -4.14 -6.25 -0.94
CA ARG A 176 -4.89 -7.51 -1.03
C ARG A 176 -6.30 -7.38 -0.48
N TYR A 177 -6.45 -6.72 0.66
CA TYR A 177 -7.74 -6.47 1.29
C TYR A 177 -8.69 -5.73 0.35
N PHE A 178 -8.26 -4.61 -0.21
CA PHE A 178 -9.08 -3.84 -1.13
C PHE A 178 -9.20 -4.50 -2.51
N GLY A 179 -8.16 -5.19 -2.98
CA GLY A 179 -8.24 -5.99 -4.21
C GLY A 179 -9.37 -7.01 -4.14
N LEU A 180 -9.46 -7.75 -3.02
CA LEU A 180 -10.53 -8.72 -2.77
C LEU A 180 -11.90 -8.06 -2.69
N LEU A 181 -12.07 -7.00 -1.88
CA LEU A 181 -13.38 -6.35 -1.67
C LEU A 181 -13.91 -5.67 -2.93
N PHE A 182 -13.04 -5.04 -3.71
CA PHE A 182 -13.42 -4.40 -4.96
C PHE A 182 -13.56 -5.39 -6.12
N GLY A 183 -12.94 -6.57 -6.05
CA GLY A 183 -12.98 -7.58 -7.12
C GLY A 183 -11.92 -7.35 -8.20
N PHE A 184 -10.75 -6.85 -7.81
CA PHE A 184 -9.56 -6.85 -8.66
C PHE A 184 -8.92 -8.25 -8.67
N GLY A 185 -8.25 -8.58 -9.78
CA GLY A 185 -7.53 -9.85 -9.91
C GLY A 185 -6.10 -9.78 -9.41
N THR A 186 -5.46 -10.95 -9.26
CA THR A 186 -4.05 -11.02 -8.84
C THR A 186 -3.13 -10.29 -9.82
N ALA A 187 -3.43 -10.36 -11.12
CA ALA A 187 -2.69 -9.65 -12.16
C ALA A 187 -2.82 -8.12 -12.07
N ASP A 188 -3.85 -7.59 -11.37
CA ASP A 188 -4.02 -6.15 -11.16
C ASP A 188 -3.18 -5.63 -9.99
N HIS A 189 -2.56 -6.51 -9.18
CA HIS A 189 -1.81 -6.12 -7.98
C HIS A 189 -0.69 -5.09 -8.25
N PRO A 190 0.17 -5.23 -9.28
CA PRO A 190 1.20 -4.22 -9.57
C PRO A 190 0.61 -2.85 -9.95
N LEU A 191 -0.56 -2.83 -10.58
CA LEU A 191 -1.27 -1.59 -10.91
C LEU A 191 -1.82 -0.94 -9.63
N LEU A 192 -2.46 -1.71 -8.76
CA LEU A 192 -2.97 -1.23 -7.47
C LEU A 192 -1.84 -0.66 -6.62
N GLU A 193 -0.70 -1.36 -6.56
CA GLU A 193 0.49 -0.92 -5.84
C GLU A 193 1.04 0.40 -6.38
N ALA A 194 1.24 0.48 -7.69
CA ALA A 194 1.76 1.69 -8.33
C ALA A 194 0.82 2.89 -8.15
N ALA A 195 -0.49 2.68 -8.30
CA ALA A 195 -1.50 3.73 -8.12
C ALA A 195 -1.58 4.19 -6.66
N ALA A 196 -1.62 3.26 -5.70
CA ALA A 196 -1.65 3.58 -4.28
C ALA A 196 -0.39 4.33 -3.84
N ALA A 197 0.81 3.84 -4.21
CA ALA A 197 2.07 4.46 -3.82
C ALA A 197 2.22 5.88 -4.38
N ARG A 198 1.97 6.06 -5.69
CA ARG A 198 2.12 7.37 -6.35
C ARG A 198 1.01 8.33 -5.94
N GLY A 199 -0.23 7.86 -5.89
CA GLY A 199 -1.38 8.64 -5.46
C GLY A 199 -1.23 9.12 -4.02
N TYR A 200 -0.79 8.25 -3.11
CA TYR A 200 -0.59 8.63 -1.71
C TYR A 200 0.60 9.58 -1.55
N LYS A 201 1.69 9.38 -2.28
CA LYS A 201 2.81 10.33 -2.32
C LYS A 201 2.36 11.71 -2.80
N ALA A 202 1.55 11.77 -3.85
CA ALA A 202 1.00 13.03 -4.33
C ALA A 202 0.01 13.67 -3.36
N LEU A 203 -0.81 12.87 -2.66
CA LEU A 203 -1.65 13.34 -1.58
C LEU A 203 -0.80 14.03 -0.50
N GLN A 204 0.22 13.35 0.03
CA GLN A 204 1.15 13.95 1.00
C GLN A 204 1.86 15.20 0.47
N TYR A 205 2.15 15.23 -0.83
CA TYR A 205 2.78 16.37 -1.48
C TYR A 205 1.85 17.56 -1.46
N GLN A 206 0.57 17.37 -1.81
CA GLN A 206 -0.42 18.43 -1.80
C GLN A 206 -0.70 18.97 -0.40
N ILE A 207 -0.64 18.11 0.63
CA ILE A 207 -0.89 18.55 2.01
C ILE A 207 0.31 19.29 2.60
N VAL A 208 1.53 18.76 2.42
CA VAL A 208 2.73 19.26 3.10
C VAL A 208 3.90 19.45 2.13
N GLY A 209 4.19 18.44 1.31
CA GLY A 209 5.44 18.38 0.53
C GLY A 209 5.68 19.60 -0.36
N ARG A 210 4.66 20.07 -1.08
CA ARG A 210 4.72 21.22 -2.00
C ARG A 210 5.16 22.52 -1.33
N HIS A 211 4.93 22.63 -0.02
CA HIS A 211 5.30 23.83 0.73
C HIS A 211 6.81 23.87 1.05
N PHE A 212 7.51 22.73 0.98
CA PHE A 212 8.93 22.64 1.35
C PHE A 212 9.85 22.12 0.24
N VAL A 213 9.30 21.38 -0.71
CA VAL A 213 10.04 20.72 -1.80
C VAL A 213 9.36 21.03 -3.13
N SER A 214 10.16 21.25 -4.16
CA SER A 214 9.68 21.41 -5.53
C SER A 214 10.02 20.15 -6.32
N ASP A 215 9.01 19.32 -6.60
CA ASP A 215 9.14 18.15 -7.47
C ASP A 215 7.98 18.14 -8.47
N PRO A 216 8.20 18.64 -9.70
CA PRO A 216 7.14 18.78 -10.69
C PRO A 216 6.65 17.43 -11.24
N THR A 217 7.28 16.31 -10.86
CA THR A 217 6.95 14.98 -11.40
C THR A 217 5.92 14.24 -10.55
N ILE A 218 5.75 14.60 -9.28
CA ILE A 218 4.94 13.83 -8.32
C ILE A 218 3.47 13.79 -8.75
N VAL A 219 2.90 14.96 -9.02
CA VAL A 219 1.47 15.08 -9.40
C VAL A 219 1.20 14.42 -10.76
N PRO A 220 1.97 14.70 -11.84
CA PRO A 220 1.77 14.01 -13.11
C PRO A 220 1.92 12.48 -13.04
N GLN A 221 2.88 11.97 -12.26
CA GLN A 221 3.06 10.52 -12.09
C GLN A 221 1.86 9.88 -11.36
N ALA A 222 1.30 10.57 -10.37
CA ALA A 222 0.11 10.12 -9.67
C ALA A 222 -1.12 10.15 -10.58
N GLN A 223 -1.34 11.25 -11.31
CA GLN A 223 -2.44 11.38 -12.28
C GLN A 223 -2.38 10.26 -13.34
N ALA A 224 -1.19 9.97 -13.88
CA ALA A 224 -1.00 8.88 -14.83
C ALA A 224 -1.36 7.51 -14.23
N ALA A 225 -0.88 7.22 -13.02
CA ALA A 225 -1.15 5.94 -12.35
C ALA A 225 -2.63 5.79 -11.97
N MET A 226 -3.26 6.86 -11.46
CA MET A 226 -4.69 6.89 -11.15
C MET A 226 -5.55 6.78 -12.42
N GLY A 227 -5.12 7.38 -13.53
CA GLY A 227 -5.78 7.21 -14.83
C GLY A 227 -5.75 5.77 -15.32
N MET A 228 -4.61 5.08 -15.17
CA MET A 228 -4.52 3.64 -15.48
C MET A 228 -5.42 2.79 -14.57
N LEU A 229 -5.47 3.10 -13.27
CA LEU A 229 -6.38 2.44 -12.33
C LEU A 229 -7.84 2.67 -12.68
N ALA A 230 -8.24 3.90 -13.02
CA ALA A 230 -9.59 4.23 -13.45
C ALA A 230 -9.98 3.51 -14.74
N ALA A 231 -9.07 3.45 -15.73
CA ALA A 231 -9.30 2.69 -16.97
C ALA A 231 -9.50 1.19 -16.69
N ARG A 232 -8.66 0.60 -15.83
CA ARG A 232 -8.83 -0.81 -15.44
C ARG A 232 -10.11 -1.06 -14.65
N THR A 233 -10.48 -0.13 -13.76
CA THR A 233 -11.75 -0.17 -13.03
C THR A 233 -12.93 -0.19 -13.98
N SER A 234 -12.93 0.66 -15.02
CA SER A 234 -13.97 0.68 -16.05
C SER A 234 -14.07 -0.67 -16.76
N SER A 235 -12.94 -1.22 -17.19
CA SER A 235 -12.88 -2.55 -17.84
C SER A 235 -13.49 -3.63 -16.95
N LEU A 236 -13.15 -3.66 -15.66
CA LEU A 236 -13.69 -4.65 -14.73
C LEU A 236 -15.20 -4.50 -14.53
N ILE A 237 -15.70 -3.28 -14.39
CA ILE A 237 -17.15 -3.02 -14.29
C ILE A 237 -17.88 -3.58 -15.53
N ASP A 238 -17.35 -3.32 -16.73
CA ASP A 238 -17.93 -3.79 -17.99
C ASP A 238 -17.84 -5.32 -18.14
N GLU A 239 -16.72 -5.93 -17.73
CA GLU A 239 -16.54 -7.38 -17.71
C GLU A 239 -17.54 -8.05 -16.75
N TYR A 240 -17.70 -7.54 -15.53
CA TYR A 240 -18.68 -8.01 -14.57
C TYR A 240 -20.11 -7.90 -15.11
N ALA A 241 -20.47 -6.75 -15.68
CA ALA A 241 -21.80 -6.53 -16.25
C ALA A 241 -22.07 -7.46 -17.45
N THR A 242 -21.06 -7.71 -18.28
CA THR A 242 -21.16 -8.64 -19.42
C THR A 242 -21.36 -10.06 -18.95
N LEU A 243 -20.57 -10.53 -17.98
CA LEU A 243 -20.67 -11.88 -17.43
C LEU A 243 -21.98 -12.11 -16.66
N ALA A 244 -22.54 -11.07 -16.03
CA ALA A 244 -23.85 -11.14 -15.41
C ALA A 244 -24.99 -11.38 -16.43
N ARG A 245 -24.87 -10.82 -17.65
CA ARG A 245 -25.86 -11.00 -18.73
C ARG A 245 -25.64 -12.29 -19.52
N ALA A 246 -24.38 -12.65 -19.76
CA ALA A 246 -23.98 -13.79 -20.56
C ALA A 246 -22.77 -14.49 -19.91
N PRO A 247 -23.02 -15.40 -18.95
CA PRO A 247 -21.97 -16.24 -18.38
C PRO A 247 -21.20 -16.98 -19.47
N ARG A 248 -19.90 -17.24 -19.25
CA ARG A 248 -19.10 -17.99 -20.22
C ARG A 248 -19.71 -19.39 -20.41
N ARG A 249 -19.63 -19.90 -21.64
CA ARG A 249 -20.09 -21.27 -21.90
C ARG A 249 -19.23 -22.25 -21.09
N PRO A 250 -19.86 -23.14 -20.30
CA PRO A 250 -19.11 -24.11 -19.53
C PRO A 250 -18.30 -25.01 -20.48
N THR A 251 -17.06 -25.29 -20.10
CA THR A 251 -16.13 -26.14 -20.88
C THR A 251 -16.63 -27.58 -21.04
N ARG A 252 -17.54 -28.02 -20.15
CA ARG A 252 -18.26 -29.30 -20.26
C ARG A 252 -19.76 -29.08 -20.03
N PRO A 253 -20.64 -29.68 -20.86
CA PRO A 253 -22.08 -29.63 -20.63
C PRO A 253 -22.44 -30.12 -19.22
N GLY A 254 -23.20 -29.31 -18.47
CA GLY A 254 -23.63 -29.64 -17.11
C GLY A 254 -22.65 -29.32 -15.98
N VAL A 255 -21.47 -28.74 -16.26
CA VAL A 255 -20.50 -28.33 -15.22
C VAL A 255 -20.24 -26.83 -15.31
N THR A 256 -20.89 -26.05 -14.46
CA THR A 256 -20.56 -24.62 -14.27
C THR A 256 -19.35 -24.48 -13.36
N ARG A 257 -18.29 -23.81 -13.82
CA ARG A 257 -17.15 -23.47 -12.97
C ARG A 257 -17.34 -22.05 -12.39
N PRO A 258 -16.86 -21.77 -11.18
CA PRO A 258 -16.85 -20.41 -10.64
C PRO A 258 -16.20 -19.40 -11.61
N SER A 259 -15.14 -19.81 -12.33
CA SER A 259 -14.48 -19.01 -13.37
C SER A 259 -15.39 -18.56 -14.53
N ASP A 260 -16.56 -19.18 -14.72
CA ASP A 260 -17.45 -18.86 -15.84
C ASP A 260 -18.23 -17.55 -15.61
N THR A 261 -18.29 -17.05 -14.38
CA THR A 261 -19.03 -15.84 -13.98
C THR A 261 -18.15 -14.72 -13.43
N TRP A 262 -16.82 -14.90 -13.42
CA TRP A 262 -15.86 -13.93 -12.89
C TRP A 262 -14.93 -13.40 -13.99
N PRO A 263 -14.52 -12.12 -13.95
CA PRO A 263 -13.55 -11.57 -14.89
C PRO A 263 -12.25 -12.39 -14.92
N THR A 264 -11.56 -12.39 -16.06
CA THR A 264 -10.33 -13.19 -16.20
C THR A 264 -9.27 -12.70 -15.21
N GLY A 265 -8.64 -13.62 -14.48
CA GLY A 265 -7.62 -13.30 -13.47
C GLY A 265 -8.18 -12.85 -12.12
N VAL A 266 -9.49 -12.66 -11.99
CA VAL A 266 -10.12 -12.44 -10.68
C VAL A 266 -10.46 -13.78 -10.06
N GLN A 267 -9.94 -14.02 -8.85
CA GLN A 267 -10.18 -15.26 -8.13
C GLN A 267 -11.62 -15.30 -7.59
N PRO A 268 -12.41 -16.34 -7.92
CA PRO A 268 -13.76 -16.48 -7.40
C PRO A 268 -13.75 -16.60 -5.87
N TRP A 269 -14.58 -15.80 -5.20
CA TRP A 269 -14.69 -15.83 -3.73
C TRP A 269 -15.04 -17.21 -3.16
N SER A 270 -15.71 -18.07 -3.92
CA SER A 270 -15.96 -19.45 -3.50
C SER A 270 -14.70 -20.30 -3.31
N GLU A 271 -13.66 -20.02 -4.09
CA GLU A 271 -12.37 -20.72 -3.99
C GLU A 271 -11.55 -20.20 -2.80
N LEU A 272 -11.90 -19.03 -2.27
CA LEU A 272 -11.28 -18.39 -1.11
C LEU A 272 -12.06 -18.61 0.20
N GLY A 273 -13.16 -19.37 0.16
CA GLY A 273 -14.05 -19.52 1.33
C GLY A 273 -14.86 -18.25 1.66
N LEU A 274 -14.93 -17.31 0.72
CA LEU A 274 -15.58 -16.00 0.87
C LEU A 274 -16.99 -15.95 0.24
N SER A 275 -17.59 -17.08 -0.14
CA SER A 275 -18.95 -17.11 -0.76
C SER A 275 -20.02 -16.37 0.05
N SER A 276 -19.87 -16.31 1.37
CA SER A 276 -20.82 -15.64 2.28
C SER A 276 -20.78 -14.11 2.24
N LEU A 277 -19.85 -13.52 1.48
CA LEU A 277 -19.69 -12.06 1.37
C LEU A 277 -20.61 -11.44 0.31
N GLY A 278 -21.23 -12.25 -0.55
CA GLY A 278 -22.05 -11.76 -1.66
C GLY A 278 -21.21 -11.47 -2.89
N ASP A 279 -21.33 -10.25 -3.42
CA ASP A 279 -20.63 -9.80 -4.63
C ASP A 279 -19.57 -8.73 -4.33
N PRO A 280 -18.46 -8.70 -5.09
CA PRO A 280 -17.46 -7.65 -4.97
C PRO A 280 -18.05 -6.29 -5.36
N LEU A 281 -17.48 -5.21 -4.81
CA LEU A 281 -18.02 -3.86 -4.99
C LEU A 281 -18.12 -3.47 -6.46
N LEU A 282 -17.09 -3.70 -7.29
CA LEU A 282 -17.13 -3.31 -8.70
C LEU A 282 -18.24 -4.01 -9.50
N ARG A 283 -18.65 -5.22 -9.09
CA ARG A 283 -19.78 -5.92 -9.71
C ARG A 283 -21.11 -5.23 -9.39
N THR A 284 -21.23 -4.61 -8.21
CA THR A 284 -22.46 -3.94 -7.76
C THR A 284 -22.49 -2.45 -8.11
N ALA A 285 -21.36 -1.85 -8.52
CA ALA A 285 -21.24 -0.41 -8.78
C ALA A 285 -22.30 0.17 -9.72
N PRO A 286 -22.59 -0.44 -10.90
CA PRO A 286 -23.60 0.10 -11.81
C PRO A 286 -25.01 0.11 -11.21
N ALA A 287 -25.36 -0.92 -10.45
CA ALA A 287 -26.67 -1.00 -9.80
C ALA A 287 -26.78 -0.04 -8.61
N ALA A 288 -25.69 0.15 -7.86
CA ALA A 288 -25.66 1.00 -6.68
C ALA A 288 -25.58 2.50 -7.01
N GLY A 289 -24.91 2.89 -8.09
CA GLY A 289 -24.62 4.30 -8.40
C GLY A 289 -24.94 4.75 -9.83
N GLY A 290 -25.21 3.85 -10.77
CA GLY A 290 -25.33 4.18 -12.20
C GLY A 290 -26.55 5.04 -12.58
N ALA A 291 -27.50 5.23 -11.65
CA ALA A 291 -28.60 6.19 -11.84
C ALA A 291 -28.17 7.66 -11.63
N VAL A 292 -27.08 7.88 -10.89
CA VAL A 292 -26.59 9.22 -10.49
C VAL A 292 -25.25 9.53 -11.14
N PHE A 293 -24.38 8.53 -11.26
CA PHE A 293 -23.00 8.69 -11.69
C PHE A 293 -22.78 8.06 -13.06
N SER A 294 -22.00 8.73 -13.90
CA SER A 294 -21.49 8.13 -15.12
C SER A 294 -20.47 7.02 -14.79
N GLY A 295 -20.13 6.18 -15.78
CA GLY A 295 -19.07 5.19 -15.61
C GLY A 295 -17.72 5.83 -15.23
N GLN A 296 -17.42 7.01 -15.76
CA GLN A 296 -16.21 7.76 -15.43
C GLN A 296 -16.21 8.26 -13.98
N ASP A 297 -17.35 8.73 -13.49
CA ASP A 297 -17.50 9.18 -12.10
C ASP A 297 -17.29 8.01 -11.13
N LEU A 298 -17.90 6.85 -11.41
CA LEU A 298 -17.70 5.63 -10.61
C LEU A 298 -16.22 5.22 -10.56
N CYS A 299 -15.53 5.25 -11.69
CA CYS A 299 -14.09 4.93 -11.74
C CYS A 299 -13.26 5.93 -10.94
N THR A 300 -13.61 7.22 -10.99
CA THR A 300 -12.95 8.28 -10.22
C THR A 300 -13.15 8.09 -8.72
N ILE A 301 -14.37 7.75 -8.29
CA ILE A 301 -14.69 7.45 -6.89
C ILE A 301 -13.89 6.25 -6.40
N VAL A 302 -13.83 5.16 -7.17
CA VAL A 302 -13.06 3.95 -6.82
C VAL A 302 -11.57 4.28 -6.66
N ALA A 303 -10.97 4.95 -7.66
CA ALA A 303 -9.55 5.29 -7.63
C ALA A 303 -9.23 6.19 -6.43
N GLY A 304 -10.07 7.18 -6.15
CA GLY A 304 -9.92 8.08 -5.00
C GLY A 304 -10.02 7.35 -3.65
N LEU A 305 -10.97 6.42 -3.51
CA LEU A 305 -11.12 5.61 -2.30
C LEU A 305 -9.88 4.73 -2.07
N LEU A 306 -9.45 3.96 -3.07
CA LEU A 306 -8.32 3.03 -2.94
C LEU A 306 -7.02 3.74 -2.54
N VAL A 307 -6.67 4.82 -3.23
CA VAL A 307 -5.46 5.60 -2.95
C VAL A 307 -5.47 6.16 -1.53
N GLY A 308 -6.61 6.72 -1.10
CA GLY A 308 -6.75 7.27 0.25
C GLY A 308 -6.69 6.21 1.34
N MET A 309 -7.21 4.99 1.08
CA MET A 309 -7.28 3.93 2.08
C MET A 309 -5.96 3.21 2.30
N VAL A 310 -5.26 2.81 1.23
CA VAL A 310 -4.04 1.99 1.34
C VAL A 310 -2.93 2.73 2.10
N GLY A 311 -2.62 3.97 1.72
CA GLY A 311 -1.51 4.72 2.31
C GLY A 311 -1.71 5.04 3.79
N ASN A 312 -2.96 5.26 4.19
CA ASN A 312 -3.29 5.54 5.58
C ASN A 312 -3.24 4.31 6.47
N VAL A 313 -3.53 3.11 5.94
CA VAL A 313 -3.31 1.85 6.66
C VAL A 313 -1.82 1.68 6.99
N GLN A 314 -0.94 1.89 6.01
CA GLN A 314 0.50 1.81 6.17
C GLN A 314 1.01 2.70 7.31
N THR A 315 0.64 3.99 7.29
CA THR A 315 1.05 4.93 8.33
C THR A 315 0.46 4.56 9.69
N ALA A 316 -0.84 4.26 9.75
CA ALA A 316 -1.52 3.92 11.00
C ALA A 316 -0.87 2.73 11.70
N VAL A 317 -0.65 1.62 10.98
CA VAL A 317 -0.04 0.41 11.54
C VAL A 317 1.35 0.70 12.11
N CYS A 318 2.19 1.44 11.38
CA CYS A 318 3.54 1.76 11.84
C CYS A 318 3.53 2.53 13.17
N LEU A 319 2.66 3.54 13.29
CA LEU A 319 2.56 4.36 14.51
C LEU A 319 1.97 3.57 15.68
N MET A 320 0.96 2.74 15.42
CA MET A 320 0.35 1.88 16.45
C MET A 320 1.36 0.87 16.99
N VAL A 321 2.06 0.13 16.12
CA VAL A 321 3.07 -0.84 16.55
C VAL A 321 4.21 -0.14 17.27
N GLN A 322 4.67 1.02 16.82
CA GLN A 322 5.70 1.80 17.54
C GLN A 322 5.28 2.15 18.99
N ASP A 323 4.01 2.49 19.22
CA ASP A 323 3.49 2.76 20.58
C ASP A 323 3.38 1.48 21.42
N LEU A 324 2.92 0.39 20.81
CA LEU A 324 2.67 -0.89 21.47
C LEU A 324 3.96 -1.65 21.80
N MET A 325 5.03 -1.49 21.02
CA MET A 325 6.35 -2.07 21.30
C MET A 325 6.96 -1.60 22.63
N LYS A 326 6.41 -0.55 23.25
CA LYS A 326 6.81 -0.04 24.58
C LYS A 326 6.06 -0.72 25.73
N LYS A 327 5.11 -1.61 25.43
CA LYS A 327 4.20 -2.25 26.38
C LYS A 327 4.31 -3.77 26.26
N GLU A 328 3.79 -4.47 27.27
CA GLU A 328 3.65 -5.93 27.20
C GLU A 328 2.71 -6.30 26.03
N PRO A 329 3.06 -7.33 25.23
CA PRO A 329 2.22 -7.78 24.13
C PRO A 329 0.83 -8.18 24.60
N GLN A 330 -0.20 -7.56 24.03
CA GLN A 330 -1.60 -7.86 24.28
C GLN A 330 -2.35 -7.87 22.95
N GLN A 331 -3.36 -8.73 22.83
CA GLN A 331 -4.26 -8.70 21.70
C GLN A 331 -5.06 -7.39 21.72
N GLN A 332 -5.06 -6.68 20.61
CA GLN A 332 -5.74 -5.41 20.44
C GLN A 332 -7.17 -5.63 19.98
N THR A 333 -8.11 -4.90 20.60
CA THR A 333 -9.49 -4.82 20.16
C THR A 333 -9.69 -3.62 19.22
N LEU A 334 -10.86 -3.55 18.55
CA LEU A 334 -11.26 -2.35 17.79
C LEU A 334 -11.24 -1.07 18.65
N GLY A 335 -11.64 -1.18 19.92
CA GLY A 335 -11.62 -0.05 20.86
C GLY A 335 -10.21 0.44 21.16
N ASP A 336 -9.22 -0.47 21.20
CA ASP A 336 -7.83 -0.12 21.42
C ASP A 336 -7.21 0.55 20.18
N VAL A 337 -7.50 0.01 18.99
CA VAL A 337 -7.10 0.62 17.70
C VAL A 337 -7.63 2.05 17.59
N ARG A 338 -8.91 2.30 17.91
CA ARG A 338 -9.47 3.67 17.89
C ARG A 338 -8.76 4.62 18.84
N LYS A 339 -8.41 4.18 20.05
CA LYS A 339 -7.63 4.99 21.00
C LYS A 339 -6.24 5.28 20.48
N LEU A 340 -5.59 4.32 19.82
CA LEU A 340 -4.28 4.52 19.22
C LEU A 340 -4.33 5.46 18.01
N LEU A 341 -5.34 5.35 17.15
CA LEU A 341 -5.59 6.29 16.05
C LEU A 341 -5.84 7.70 16.55
N ALA A 342 -6.56 7.85 17.67
CA ALA A 342 -6.74 9.15 18.31
C ALA A 342 -5.40 9.69 18.81
N LYS A 343 -4.60 8.85 19.48
CA LYS A 343 -3.29 9.26 19.99
C LYS A 343 -2.28 9.62 18.88
N HIS A 344 -2.31 8.87 17.79
CA HIS A 344 -1.33 8.93 16.70
C HIS A 344 -2.03 8.99 15.34
N PRO A 345 -2.63 10.14 14.97
CA PRO A 345 -3.36 10.26 13.72
C PRO A 345 -2.41 10.05 12.53
N PRO A 346 -2.71 9.11 11.62
CA PRO A 346 -1.88 8.85 10.43
C PRO A 346 -1.91 10.00 9.41
N VAL A 347 -2.94 10.84 9.48
CA VAL A 347 -3.06 12.10 8.75
C VAL A 347 -3.00 13.24 9.77
N PRO A 348 -1.80 13.72 10.13
CA PRO A 348 -1.66 14.79 11.13
C PRO A 348 -1.91 16.19 10.55
N PHE A 349 -2.03 16.31 9.22
CA PHE A 349 -2.21 17.60 8.54
C PHE A 349 -3.29 17.50 7.48
N LEU A 350 -4.03 18.60 7.26
CA LEU A 350 -4.99 18.72 6.16
C LEU A 350 -4.83 20.09 5.47
N PRO A 351 -4.87 20.16 4.13
CA PRO A 351 -4.82 21.41 3.40
C PRO A 351 -6.23 21.99 3.27
N ARG A 352 -6.32 23.31 3.32
CA ARG A 352 -7.52 24.09 2.97
C ARG A 352 -7.11 25.31 2.17
N ARG A 353 -8.07 25.94 1.51
CA ARG A 353 -7.95 27.31 1.03
C ARG A 353 -9.07 28.17 1.60
N THR A 354 -8.75 29.37 2.06
CA THR A 354 -9.78 30.30 2.54
C THR A 354 -10.62 30.85 1.39
N LEU A 355 -11.94 30.81 1.53
CA LEU A 355 -12.91 31.38 0.58
C LEU A 355 -13.29 32.83 0.91
N LYS A 356 -12.97 33.27 2.14
CA LYS A 356 -13.16 34.62 2.66
C LYS A 356 -12.07 34.90 3.70
N ILE A 357 -11.98 36.13 4.17
CA ILE A 357 -11.06 36.46 5.26
C ILE A 357 -11.47 35.70 6.53
N VAL A 358 -10.54 34.96 7.14
CA VAL A 358 -10.76 34.23 8.40
C VAL A 358 -9.71 34.66 9.44
N GLY A 359 -10.16 35.37 10.47
CA GLY A 359 -9.24 35.99 11.43
C GLY A 359 -8.31 36.99 10.72
N ASN A 360 -7.01 36.71 10.73
CA ASN A 360 -6.00 37.47 9.99
C ASN A 360 -5.52 36.78 8.71
N VAL A 361 -6.14 35.67 8.30
CA VAL A 361 -5.84 34.96 7.06
C VAL A 361 -6.65 35.59 5.93
N PRO A 362 -6.01 36.15 4.88
CA PRO A 362 -6.72 36.68 3.73
C PRO A 362 -7.56 35.62 3.01
N GLN A 363 -8.47 36.07 2.16
CA GLN A 363 -9.12 35.19 1.18
C GLN A 363 -8.08 34.60 0.20
N ASP A 364 -8.39 33.44 -0.39
CA ASP A 364 -7.57 32.73 -1.37
C ASP A 364 -6.17 32.35 -0.86
N THR A 365 -6.06 32.16 0.46
CA THR A 365 -4.82 31.75 1.12
C THR A 365 -4.87 30.26 1.43
N ASP A 366 -3.84 29.53 1.02
CA ASP A 366 -3.67 28.14 1.43
C ASP A 366 -3.39 28.05 2.93
N CYS A 367 -3.96 27.04 3.56
CA CYS A 367 -3.86 26.75 4.97
C CYS A 367 -3.43 25.28 5.16
N ILE A 368 -2.57 25.04 6.14
CA ILE A 368 -2.30 23.72 6.69
C ILE A 368 -2.96 23.66 8.07
N LEU A 369 -3.93 22.77 8.23
CA LEU A 369 -4.54 22.45 9.51
C LEU A 369 -3.67 21.42 10.22
N ALA A 370 -3.17 21.72 11.41
CA ALA A 370 -2.41 20.77 12.22
C ALA A 370 -3.34 20.03 13.19
N LEU A 371 -3.66 18.77 12.87
CA LEU A 371 -4.51 17.93 13.71
C LEU A 371 -3.72 17.48 14.93
N ARG A 372 -4.14 17.92 16.12
CA ARG A 372 -3.52 17.52 17.39
C ARG A 372 -4.35 16.41 18.05
N PRO A 373 -3.71 15.43 18.71
CA PRO A 373 -4.43 14.44 19.50
C PRO A 373 -5.27 15.11 20.60
N ARG A 374 -6.58 14.86 20.59
CA ARG A 374 -7.52 15.26 21.64
C ARG A 374 -8.29 14.08 22.22
N GLN A 375 -8.73 14.24 23.47
CA GLN A 375 -9.49 13.22 24.20
C GLN A 375 -10.97 13.17 23.81
N ASP A 376 -11.52 14.28 23.30
CA ASP A 376 -12.93 14.43 22.88
C ASP A 376 -13.17 14.06 21.41
N HIS A 377 -12.12 13.65 20.68
CA HIS A 377 -12.22 13.26 19.28
C HIS A 377 -12.21 11.74 19.13
N GLU A 378 -13.00 11.22 18.19
CA GLU A 378 -12.90 9.83 17.76
C GLU A 378 -11.70 9.68 16.82
N GLY A 379 -10.79 8.75 17.14
CA GLY A 379 -9.68 8.43 16.28
C GLY A 379 -10.14 7.71 15.02
N CYS A 380 -9.79 8.23 13.86
CA CYS A 380 -10.03 7.55 12.59
C CYS A 380 -8.73 7.44 11.76
N PRO A 381 -8.67 6.53 10.77
CA PRO A 381 -7.46 6.36 9.96
C PRO A 381 -7.16 7.55 9.02
N TRP A 382 -7.95 8.62 9.02
CA TRP A 382 -7.72 9.85 8.25
C TRP A 382 -7.64 11.09 9.14
N GLY A 383 -7.35 10.90 10.43
CA GLY A 383 -7.13 11.99 11.38
C GLY A 383 -8.21 12.08 12.45
N GLN A 384 -8.21 13.19 13.17
CA GLN A 384 -9.24 13.48 14.16
C GLN A 384 -10.20 14.53 13.60
N VAL A 385 -11.50 14.27 13.66
CA VAL A 385 -12.53 15.25 13.32
C VAL A 385 -13.55 15.34 14.46
N PRO A 386 -14.18 16.51 14.67
CA PRO A 386 -15.36 16.60 15.51
C PRO A 386 -16.40 15.57 15.08
N LYS A 387 -17.01 14.89 16.05
CA LYS A 387 -17.96 13.81 15.78
C LYS A 387 -19.17 14.34 15.00
N GLY A 388 -19.38 13.83 13.78
CA GLY A 388 -20.63 14.02 13.03
C GLY A 388 -20.77 15.32 12.21
N ASP A 389 -19.91 16.32 12.42
CA ASP A 389 -20.16 17.67 11.88
C ASP A 389 -19.25 18.07 10.71
N ALA A 390 -18.13 17.37 10.47
CA ALA A 390 -17.22 17.71 9.38
C ALA A 390 -17.68 17.09 8.04
N ALA A 391 -17.82 17.93 7.00
CA ALA A 391 -18.29 17.49 5.68
C ALA A 391 -17.42 16.38 5.06
N HIS A 392 -16.10 16.46 5.28
CA HIS A 392 -15.12 15.48 4.80
C HIS A 392 -14.65 14.51 5.90
N ALA A 393 -15.47 14.25 6.92
CA ALA A 393 -15.19 13.21 7.89
C ALA A 393 -14.93 11.87 7.20
N CYS A 394 -14.00 11.07 7.73
CA CYS A 394 -13.58 9.82 7.11
C CYS A 394 -14.75 8.85 6.84
N LEU A 395 -14.90 8.41 5.59
CA LEU A 395 -15.87 7.38 5.20
C LEU A 395 -15.34 5.95 5.41
N GLY A 396 -14.02 5.77 5.34
CA GLY A 396 -13.37 4.47 5.38
C GLY A 396 -13.16 3.91 6.78
N GLN A 397 -13.57 4.59 7.85
CA GLN A 397 -13.22 4.19 9.21
C GLN A 397 -13.67 2.77 9.54
N ALA A 398 -14.97 2.50 9.52
CA ALA A 398 -15.52 1.17 9.82
C ALA A 398 -15.04 0.11 8.81
N PHE A 399 -14.72 0.54 7.59
CA PHE A 399 -14.25 -0.32 6.51
C PHE A 399 -12.78 -0.76 6.67
N VAL A 400 -11.96 0.04 7.35
CA VAL A 400 -10.52 -0.19 7.50
C VAL A 400 -10.12 -0.72 8.89
N GLU A 401 -10.91 -0.42 9.92
CA GLU A 401 -10.61 -0.84 11.29
C GLU A 401 -10.38 -2.36 11.47
N PRO A 402 -11.16 -3.27 10.85
CA PRO A 402 -10.90 -4.71 10.92
C PRO A 402 -9.52 -5.10 10.38
N LEU A 403 -9.10 -4.48 9.27
CA LEU A 403 -7.77 -4.69 8.68
C LEU A 403 -6.66 -4.21 9.62
N LEU A 404 -6.84 -3.04 10.24
CA LEU A 404 -5.87 -2.51 11.21
C LEU A 404 -5.69 -3.45 12.41
N VAL A 405 -6.80 -3.96 12.97
CA VAL A 405 -6.76 -4.94 14.06
C VAL A 405 -6.03 -6.20 13.63
N ALA A 406 -6.36 -6.75 12.47
CA ALA A 406 -5.73 -7.97 11.96
C ALA A 406 -4.22 -7.81 11.75
N ILE A 407 -3.77 -6.73 11.10
CA ILE A 407 -2.34 -6.48 10.88
C ILE A 407 -1.61 -6.31 12.21
N VAL A 408 -2.12 -5.45 13.11
CA VAL A 408 -1.46 -5.17 14.40
C VAL A 408 -1.36 -6.43 15.24
N ASN A 409 -2.43 -7.21 15.36
CA ASN A 409 -2.41 -8.46 16.12
C ASN A 409 -1.47 -9.50 15.51
N HIS A 410 -1.43 -9.62 14.18
CA HIS A 410 -0.51 -10.53 13.51
C HIS A 410 0.95 -10.12 13.74
N VAL A 411 1.28 -8.83 13.69
CA VAL A 411 2.65 -8.36 13.95
C VAL A 411 3.04 -8.62 15.39
N LEU A 412 2.19 -8.27 16.37
CA LEU A 412 2.48 -8.44 17.79
C LEU A 412 2.57 -9.91 18.24
N SER A 413 1.96 -10.83 17.47
CA SER A 413 2.09 -12.28 17.73
C SER A 413 3.39 -12.87 17.17
N LEU A 414 4.15 -12.14 16.35
CA LEU A 414 5.43 -12.61 15.83
C LEU A 414 6.42 -12.87 16.98
N ARG A 415 6.88 -14.11 17.08
CA ARG A 415 7.78 -14.52 18.15
C ARG A 415 9.06 -13.70 18.12
N GLY A 416 9.44 -13.13 19.25
CA GLY A 416 10.67 -12.35 19.38
C GLY A 416 10.73 -11.13 18.47
N LEU A 417 9.57 -10.52 18.17
CA LEU A 417 9.47 -9.22 17.53
C LEU A 417 10.34 -8.19 18.26
N ASP A 418 11.14 -7.44 17.51
CA ASP A 418 12.03 -6.40 18.02
C ASP A 418 12.26 -5.34 16.95
N GLN A 419 12.67 -4.14 17.37
CA GLN A 419 13.00 -3.06 16.45
C GLN A 419 14.45 -3.24 15.95
N VAL A 420 14.68 -2.97 14.65
CA VAL A 420 16.04 -3.00 14.10
C VAL A 420 16.85 -1.84 14.67
N ARG A 421 18.15 -2.07 14.89
CA ARG A 421 19.09 -1.06 15.38
C ARG A 421 20.01 -0.61 14.26
N ASP A 422 20.34 0.68 14.22
CA ASP A 422 21.34 1.22 13.31
C ASP A 422 22.71 0.60 13.62
N GLY A 423 23.35 0.04 12.59
CA GLY A 423 24.60 -0.72 12.77
C GLY A 423 25.81 0.11 13.21
N VAL A 424 25.72 1.45 13.15
CA VAL A 424 26.81 2.37 13.51
C VAL A 424 26.59 2.95 14.90
N THR A 425 25.38 3.40 15.20
CA THR A 425 25.03 4.12 16.45
C THR A 425 24.46 3.19 17.52
N GLY A 426 23.92 2.03 17.15
CA GLY A 426 23.22 1.12 18.06
C GLY A 426 21.82 1.60 18.48
N GLU A 427 21.41 2.78 18.02
CA GLU A 427 20.08 3.34 18.28
C GLU A 427 19.00 2.55 17.56
N VAL A 428 17.81 2.54 18.13
CA VAL A 428 16.64 1.91 17.52
C VAL A 428 16.18 2.74 16.32
N LEU A 429 15.97 2.09 15.18
CA LEU A 429 15.42 2.74 13.99
C LEU A 429 13.94 3.08 14.25
N LYS A 430 13.61 4.36 14.18
CA LYS A 430 12.23 4.87 14.21
C LYS A 430 11.58 4.70 12.83
N PRO A 431 10.23 4.73 12.73
CA PRO A 431 9.55 4.84 11.44
C PRO A 431 10.05 6.05 10.65
N GLU A 432 10.44 5.84 9.39
CA GLU A 432 10.83 6.90 8.47
C GLU A 432 9.57 7.51 7.84
N ARG A 433 9.42 8.84 7.97
CA ARG A 433 8.26 9.56 7.44
C ARG A 433 8.63 10.47 6.28
N LEU A 434 7.87 10.39 5.20
CA LEU A 434 8.00 11.33 4.09
C LEU A 434 7.40 12.68 4.50
N TRP A 435 8.24 13.72 4.50
CA TRP A 435 7.89 15.11 4.89
C TRP A 435 7.21 15.22 6.26
N GLY A 436 7.56 14.33 7.21
CA GLY A 436 6.93 14.30 8.53
C GLY A 436 5.45 13.85 8.53
N PHE A 437 4.96 13.31 7.42
CA PHE A 437 3.57 12.87 7.24
C PHE A 437 3.45 11.35 7.29
N GLY A 438 3.63 10.66 6.15
CA GLY A 438 3.31 9.24 6.01
C GLY A 438 4.52 8.35 6.24
N CYS A 439 4.33 7.23 6.93
CA CYS A 439 5.40 6.26 7.15
C CYS A 439 5.73 5.55 5.83
N THR A 440 6.99 5.65 5.40
CA THR A 440 7.49 5.00 4.18
C THR A 440 8.27 3.75 4.47
N ARG A 441 8.84 3.64 5.68
CA ARG A 441 9.65 2.51 6.10
C ARG A 441 9.65 2.38 7.61
N TYR A 442 9.54 1.16 8.12
CA TYR A 442 9.73 0.86 9.53
C TYR A 442 10.33 -0.55 9.70
N PRO A 443 11.67 -0.66 9.78
CA PRO A 443 12.34 -1.94 9.77
C PRO A 443 12.20 -2.62 11.14
N LEU A 444 11.59 -3.81 11.12
CA LEU A 444 11.43 -4.67 12.28
C LEU A 444 12.15 -6.00 12.03
N ARG A 445 12.35 -6.74 13.11
CA ARG A 445 12.86 -8.10 13.06
C ARG A 445 12.03 -8.98 13.96
N TYR A 446 11.97 -10.26 13.65
CA TYR A 446 11.36 -11.24 14.53
C TYR A 446 12.17 -12.53 14.51
N ARG A 447 12.02 -13.33 15.56
CA ARG A 447 12.49 -14.71 15.55
C ARG A 447 11.50 -15.49 14.70
N ARG A 448 11.81 -15.60 13.42
CA ARG A 448 11.33 -16.75 12.68
C ARG A 448 11.88 -17.94 13.46
N ASP A 449 10.99 -18.71 14.08
CA ASP A 449 11.29 -20.09 14.40
C ASP A 449 11.53 -20.75 13.04
N LYS A 450 12.73 -20.52 12.50
CA LYS A 450 13.34 -21.48 11.65
C LYS A 450 13.37 -22.68 12.57
N VAL A 451 12.39 -23.56 12.43
CA VAL A 451 12.77 -24.93 12.25
C VAL A 451 13.78 -24.85 11.09
N ARG A 452 15.06 -24.64 11.42
CA ARG A 452 16.19 -24.85 10.51
C ARG A 452 16.25 -26.36 10.31
N THR A 453 15.15 -26.98 9.92
CA THR A 453 15.19 -28.20 9.15
C THR A 453 15.73 -27.74 7.83
N ARG A 454 17.05 -27.72 7.74
CA ARG A 454 17.73 -27.79 6.47
C ARG A 454 17.19 -29.05 5.82
N GLN A 455 16.41 -28.89 4.77
CA GLN A 455 15.81 -30.00 4.05
C GLN A 455 16.60 -30.19 2.77
N PRO A 456 17.07 -31.42 2.49
CA PRO A 456 17.62 -31.73 1.18
C PRO A 456 16.46 -31.87 0.19
N LEU A 457 16.64 -31.29 -0.98
CA LEU A 457 15.83 -31.57 -2.15
C LEU A 457 16.77 -32.08 -3.25
N ILE A 458 16.51 -33.30 -3.70
CA ILE A 458 17.31 -33.99 -4.72
C ILE A 458 16.38 -34.30 -5.87
N VAL A 459 16.34 -33.43 -6.88
CA VAL A 459 15.44 -33.56 -8.03
C VAL A 459 16.21 -34.27 -9.14
N THR A 460 15.86 -35.52 -9.43
CA THR A 460 16.52 -36.30 -10.50
C THR A 460 15.57 -36.48 -11.67
N MET A 461 15.95 -35.91 -12.81
CA MET A 461 15.11 -35.80 -14.00
C MET A 461 15.74 -36.53 -15.20
N PRO A 462 14.98 -37.35 -15.93
CA PRO A 462 15.44 -38.00 -17.15
C PRO A 462 15.60 -37.01 -18.30
N ILE A 463 16.73 -37.09 -19.01
CA ILE A 463 17.00 -36.26 -20.18
C ILE A 463 16.35 -36.91 -21.41
N LYS A 464 15.58 -36.12 -22.16
CA LYS A 464 14.87 -36.61 -23.35
C LYS A 464 15.86 -37.02 -24.45
N ALA A 465 15.46 -37.98 -25.29
CA ALA A 465 16.22 -38.30 -26.51
C ALA A 465 16.13 -37.15 -27.54
N PRO A 466 17.20 -36.88 -28.34
CA PRO A 466 18.52 -37.51 -28.30
C PRO A 466 19.38 -37.01 -27.13
N ILE A 467 19.85 -37.95 -26.30
CA ILE A 467 20.45 -37.65 -24.98
C ILE A 467 21.70 -36.78 -25.10
N ALA A 468 22.62 -37.10 -26.01
CA ALA A 468 23.88 -36.37 -26.14
C ALA A 468 23.68 -34.87 -26.50
N GLU A 469 22.71 -34.58 -27.37
CA GLU A 469 22.40 -33.21 -27.79
C GLU A 469 21.71 -32.43 -26.67
N ASN A 470 20.69 -33.03 -26.03
CA ASN A 470 19.98 -32.39 -24.94
C ASN A 470 20.86 -32.19 -23.69
N ALA A 471 21.75 -33.14 -23.39
CA ALA A 471 22.73 -32.99 -22.31
C ALA A 471 23.72 -31.84 -22.60
N ALA A 472 24.19 -31.71 -23.85
CA ALA A 472 25.05 -30.59 -24.25
C ALA A 472 24.31 -29.25 -24.15
N ARG A 473 23.04 -29.19 -24.55
CA ARG A 473 22.20 -28.00 -24.44
C ARG A 473 21.94 -27.61 -22.98
N LEU A 474 21.62 -28.58 -22.12
CA LEU A 474 21.45 -28.36 -20.67
C LEU A 474 22.71 -27.78 -20.03
N ARG A 475 23.90 -28.29 -20.37
CA ARG A 475 25.18 -27.73 -19.88
C ARG A 475 25.37 -26.28 -20.31
N ALA A 476 25.01 -25.95 -21.55
CA ALA A 476 25.10 -24.59 -22.06
C ALA A 476 24.16 -23.63 -21.32
N VAL A 477 22.90 -24.05 -21.12
CA VAL A 477 21.88 -23.27 -20.38
C VAL A 477 22.31 -23.07 -18.91
N ILE A 478 22.72 -24.13 -18.22
CA ILE A 478 23.14 -24.04 -16.82
C ILE A 478 24.38 -23.13 -16.68
N ARG A 479 25.34 -23.22 -17.61
CA ARG A 479 26.55 -22.39 -17.60
C ARG A 479 26.23 -20.92 -17.86
N SER A 480 25.35 -20.61 -18.82
CA SER A 480 24.98 -19.22 -19.12
C SER A 480 24.11 -18.62 -18.02
N ALA A 481 23.28 -19.44 -17.36
CA ALA A 481 22.39 -19.01 -16.29
C ALA A 481 23.06 -18.88 -14.93
N ALA A 482 24.29 -19.39 -14.73
CA ALA A 482 24.95 -19.41 -13.43
C ALA A 482 24.94 -18.06 -12.68
N PRO A 483 25.23 -16.89 -13.29
CA PRO A 483 25.14 -15.60 -12.60
C PRO A 483 23.71 -15.22 -12.18
N ARG A 484 22.71 -15.56 -13.00
CA ARG A 484 21.28 -15.30 -12.71
C ARG A 484 20.79 -16.23 -11.61
N ILE A 485 21.17 -17.51 -11.65
CA ILE A 485 20.89 -18.48 -10.58
C ILE A 485 21.46 -17.94 -9.27
N ASP A 486 22.74 -17.55 -9.25
CA ASP A 486 23.39 -17.02 -8.05
C ASP A 486 22.66 -15.78 -7.48
N SER A 487 22.23 -14.86 -8.35
CA SER A 487 21.41 -13.71 -7.95
C SER A 487 20.05 -14.09 -7.35
N VAL A 488 19.36 -15.09 -7.90
CA VAL A 488 18.07 -15.57 -7.37
C VAL A 488 18.28 -16.30 -6.04
N LEU A 489 19.33 -17.12 -5.93
CA LEU A 489 19.69 -17.84 -4.71
C LEU A 489 19.99 -16.87 -3.56
N LEU A 490 20.81 -15.84 -3.82
CA LEU A 490 21.12 -14.77 -2.86
C LEU A 490 19.88 -13.97 -2.46
N GLY A 491 18.97 -13.72 -3.41
CA GLY A 491 17.71 -13.02 -3.16
C GLY A 491 16.70 -13.82 -2.33
N SER A 492 16.69 -15.15 -2.46
CA SER A 492 15.66 -15.99 -1.80
C SER A 492 15.78 -16.04 -0.27
N SER A 493 16.99 -15.89 0.28
CA SER A 493 17.34 -16.17 1.70
C SER A 493 16.96 -17.57 2.23
N MET A 494 16.43 -18.44 1.36
CA MET A 494 15.94 -19.79 1.66
C MET A 494 16.95 -20.86 1.25
N VAL A 495 17.73 -20.66 0.17
CA VAL A 495 18.75 -21.62 -0.28
C VAL A 495 20.06 -21.43 0.47
N GLN A 496 20.58 -22.53 1.01
CA GLN A 496 21.92 -22.59 1.61
C GLN A 496 22.98 -22.95 0.56
N VAL A 497 22.67 -23.92 -0.29
CA VAL A 497 23.53 -24.38 -1.38
C VAL A 497 22.68 -25.05 -2.44
N ALA A 498 23.04 -24.88 -3.72
CA ALA A 498 22.44 -25.61 -4.83
C ALA A 498 23.49 -25.90 -5.92
N TRP A 499 23.40 -27.07 -6.56
CA TRP A 499 24.24 -27.43 -7.70
C TRP A 499 23.55 -28.45 -8.62
N PHE A 500 23.99 -28.48 -9.88
CA PHE A 500 23.57 -29.48 -10.86
C PHE A 500 24.63 -30.56 -11.04
N GLU A 501 24.18 -31.77 -11.32
CA GLU A 501 25.01 -32.93 -11.60
C GLU A 501 24.40 -33.74 -12.75
N PHE A 502 25.24 -34.24 -13.66
CA PHE A 502 24.82 -35.17 -14.70
C PHE A 502 25.18 -36.59 -14.25
N LEU A 503 24.19 -37.47 -14.17
CA LEU A 503 24.33 -38.84 -13.69
C LEU A 503 24.11 -39.87 -14.79
N ALA A 504 24.55 -41.10 -14.53
CA ALA A 504 24.34 -42.27 -15.38
C ALA A 504 24.73 -42.04 -16.85
N GLY A 505 25.91 -41.45 -17.07
CA GLY A 505 26.44 -41.19 -18.42
C GLY A 505 25.62 -40.17 -19.20
N ASP A 506 25.28 -39.03 -18.57
CA ASP A 506 24.50 -37.92 -19.13
C ASP A 506 23.03 -38.24 -19.47
N THR A 507 22.48 -39.30 -18.90
CA THR A 507 21.07 -39.67 -19.11
C THR A 507 20.13 -39.02 -18.10
N LEU A 508 20.67 -38.55 -16.97
CA LEU A 508 19.92 -37.91 -15.89
C LEU A 508 20.54 -36.55 -15.55
N LEU A 509 19.69 -35.54 -15.33
CA LEU A 509 20.06 -34.27 -14.71
C LEU A 509 19.55 -34.28 -13.27
N THR A 510 20.45 -34.04 -12.31
CA THR A 510 20.10 -33.94 -10.89
C THR A 510 20.37 -32.53 -10.39
N LEU A 511 19.35 -31.91 -9.78
CA LEU A 511 19.49 -30.70 -8.98
C LEU A 511 19.54 -31.10 -7.51
N HIS A 512 20.62 -30.75 -6.84
CA HIS A 512 20.74 -30.84 -5.40
C HIS A 512 20.58 -29.45 -4.81
N THR A 513 19.74 -29.31 -3.79
CA THR A 513 19.62 -28.08 -3.01
C THR A 513 19.38 -28.39 -1.55
N VAL A 514 19.92 -27.55 -0.68
CA VAL A 514 19.59 -27.53 0.75
C VAL A 514 18.94 -26.20 1.03
N TYR A 515 17.71 -26.23 1.53
CA TYR A 515 16.92 -25.04 1.76
C TYR A 515 16.30 -25.03 3.17
N ASP A 516 15.94 -23.84 3.62
CA ASP A 516 15.15 -23.58 4.81
C ASP A 516 13.69 -23.31 4.40
N GLY A 517 12.73 -23.85 5.16
CA GLY A 517 11.32 -23.50 5.04
C GLY A 517 10.43 -24.62 4.50
N ASP A 518 9.22 -24.24 4.09
CA ASP A 518 8.22 -25.12 3.51
C ASP A 518 8.56 -25.44 2.04
N PHE A 519 8.29 -26.68 1.60
CA PHE A 519 8.62 -27.15 0.26
C PHE A 519 7.83 -26.40 -0.83
N ASP A 520 6.52 -26.20 -0.65
CA ASP A 520 5.69 -25.58 -1.67
C ASP A 520 6.05 -24.11 -1.85
N SER A 521 6.18 -23.39 -0.74
CA SER A 521 6.61 -21.99 -0.72
C SER A 521 7.98 -21.80 -1.37
N TYR A 522 8.91 -22.72 -1.09
CA TYR A 522 10.24 -22.73 -1.67
C TYR A 522 10.19 -22.89 -3.20
N ILE A 523 9.45 -23.87 -3.72
CA ILE A 523 9.37 -24.13 -5.17
C ILE A 523 8.60 -23.03 -5.91
N LEU A 524 7.51 -22.52 -5.33
CA LEU A 524 6.71 -21.44 -5.94
C LEU A 524 7.55 -20.18 -6.15
N HIS A 525 8.43 -19.83 -5.21
CA HIS A 525 9.34 -18.70 -5.37
C HIS A 525 10.22 -18.80 -6.62
N PHE A 526 10.66 -20.01 -6.99
CA PHE A 526 11.45 -20.23 -8.20
C PHE A 526 10.62 -20.19 -9.48
N ALA A 527 9.34 -20.54 -9.42
CA ALA A 527 8.43 -20.40 -10.56
C ALA A 527 8.34 -18.92 -10.97
N GLU A 528 8.19 -18.02 -9.99
CA GLU A 528 8.10 -16.58 -10.21
C GLU A 528 9.45 -15.96 -10.58
N SER A 529 10.52 -16.30 -9.84
CA SER A 529 11.80 -15.60 -9.95
C SER A 529 12.71 -16.14 -11.06
N ALA A 530 12.51 -17.39 -11.45
CA ALA A 530 13.38 -18.11 -12.39
C ALA A 530 12.60 -18.99 -13.39
N GLY A 531 11.30 -18.77 -13.58
CA GLY A 531 10.45 -19.60 -14.47
C GLY A 531 11.04 -19.82 -15.87
N GLU A 532 11.49 -18.76 -16.54
CA GLU A 532 12.09 -18.83 -17.89
C GLU A 532 13.34 -19.73 -17.97
N LEU A 533 14.10 -19.85 -16.88
CA LEU A 533 15.25 -20.75 -16.81
C LEU A 533 14.78 -22.20 -16.73
N PHE A 534 13.79 -22.45 -15.89
CA PHE A 534 13.19 -23.78 -15.77
C PHE A 534 12.51 -24.20 -17.08
N ASP A 535 11.88 -23.28 -17.81
CA ASP A 535 11.33 -23.55 -19.14
C ASP A 535 12.42 -24.09 -20.09
N GLN A 536 13.59 -23.44 -20.16
CA GLN A 536 14.70 -23.88 -21.00
C GLN A 536 15.28 -25.23 -20.58
N ILE A 537 15.33 -25.52 -19.27
CA ILE A 537 15.76 -26.81 -18.75
C ILE A 537 14.72 -27.87 -19.14
N PHE A 538 13.44 -27.61 -18.90
CA PHE A 538 12.34 -28.53 -19.12
C PHE A 538 12.10 -28.87 -20.59
N GLU A 539 12.49 -28.00 -21.51
CA GLU A 539 12.55 -28.37 -22.92
C GLU A 539 13.38 -29.62 -23.17
N CYS A 540 14.41 -29.91 -22.36
CA CYS A 540 15.31 -31.05 -22.52
C CYS A 540 14.99 -32.24 -21.60
N ILE A 541 13.94 -32.14 -20.79
CA ILE A 541 13.59 -33.13 -19.76
C ILE A 541 12.35 -33.92 -20.18
N GLU A 542 12.38 -35.23 -19.96
CA GLU A 542 11.21 -36.08 -20.13
C GLU A 542 10.25 -35.94 -18.94
N GLY A 543 8.95 -35.78 -19.22
CA GLY A 543 7.94 -35.55 -18.19
C GLY A 543 8.01 -34.15 -17.56
N ALA A 544 8.36 -33.13 -18.33
CA ALA A 544 8.27 -31.73 -17.91
C ALA A 544 6.85 -31.29 -17.49
N PRO A 545 6.70 -30.25 -16.65
CA PRO A 545 5.41 -29.61 -16.42
C PRO A 545 4.94 -28.85 -17.68
N PRO A 546 3.67 -28.40 -17.72
CA PRO A 546 3.24 -27.38 -18.69
C PRO A 546 4.12 -26.13 -18.57
N MET A 547 4.48 -25.55 -19.72
CA MET A 547 5.28 -24.32 -19.81
C MET A 547 4.45 -23.22 -20.48
N PRO A 548 4.63 -21.93 -20.12
CA PRO A 548 5.65 -21.41 -19.20
C PRO A 548 5.39 -21.75 -17.73
N VAL A 549 6.42 -22.10 -16.97
CA VAL A 549 6.29 -22.49 -15.55
C VAL A 549 5.62 -21.40 -14.70
N ALA A 550 5.86 -20.12 -15.01
CA ALA A 550 5.24 -19.00 -14.30
C ALA A 550 3.70 -18.98 -14.41
N ASP A 551 3.14 -19.54 -15.48
CA ASP A 551 1.69 -19.63 -15.71
C ASP A 551 1.08 -20.91 -15.08
N TYR A 552 1.91 -21.91 -14.76
CA TYR A 552 1.52 -23.21 -14.20
C TYR A 552 2.32 -23.57 -12.93
N PRO A 553 2.33 -22.70 -11.91
CA PRO A 553 3.23 -22.84 -10.76
C PRO A 553 2.91 -24.07 -9.90
N PHE A 554 1.65 -24.49 -9.82
CA PHE A 554 1.24 -25.68 -9.06
C PHE A 554 1.66 -26.99 -9.75
N GLU A 555 1.52 -27.07 -11.07
CA GLU A 555 1.96 -28.21 -11.86
C GLU A 555 3.49 -28.35 -11.85
N PHE A 556 4.19 -27.22 -11.78
CA PHE A 556 5.63 -27.19 -11.54
C PHE A 556 6.00 -27.76 -10.18
N VAL A 557 5.35 -27.33 -9.09
CA VAL A 557 5.54 -27.88 -7.73
C VAL A 557 5.35 -29.40 -7.74
N GLU A 558 4.25 -29.89 -8.33
CA GLU A 558 3.97 -31.32 -8.40
C GLU A 558 5.00 -32.09 -9.24
N THR A 559 5.50 -31.49 -10.32
CA THR A 559 6.56 -32.10 -11.13
C THR A 559 7.88 -32.21 -10.36
N VAL A 560 8.26 -31.16 -9.64
CA VAL A 560 9.45 -31.19 -8.77
C VAL A 560 9.27 -32.24 -7.66
N ARG A 561 8.09 -32.30 -7.04
CA ARG A 561 7.75 -33.30 -6.01
C ARG A 561 7.87 -34.73 -6.55
N ARG A 562 7.39 -34.97 -7.77
CA ARG A 562 7.48 -36.28 -8.45
C ARG A 562 8.93 -36.72 -8.71
N PHE A 563 9.79 -35.78 -9.10
CA PHE A 563 11.21 -36.05 -9.37
C PHE A 563 12.10 -35.99 -8.13
N ASN A 564 11.58 -35.51 -7.00
CA ASN A 564 12.30 -35.51 -5.73
C ASN A 564 12.63 -36.94 -5.29
N ARG A 565 13.85 -37.13 -4.81
CA ARG A 565 14.38 -38.37 -4.28
C ARG A 565 14.81 -38.17 -2.84
N PRO A 566 14.52 -39.14 -1.95
CA PRO A 566 15.05 -39.08 -0.60
C PRO A 566 16.58 -39.20 -0.62
N PRO A 567 17.27 -38.60 0.37
CA PRO A 567 18.67 -38.89 0.64
C PRO A 567 18.93 -40.38 0.83
N ALA A 568 20.18 -40.81 0.67
CA ALA A 568 20.59 -42.20 0.86
C ALA A 568 20.10 -42.74 2.21
N ALA A 569 19.20 -43.73 2.17
CA ALA A 569 18.53 -44.33 3.33
C ALA A 569 17.87 -43.31 4.30
N ASN A 570 17.39 -42.17 3.77
CA ASN A 570 16.82 -41.05 4.51
C ASN A 570 17.77 -40.41 5.53
N TYR A 571 19.08 -40.66 5.41
CA TYR A 571 20.08 -39.99 6.24
C TYR A 571 20.50 -38.67 5.60
N PHE A 572 20.22 -37.57 6.29
CA PHE A 572 20.73 -36.26 5.96
C PHE A 572 21.36 -35.62 7.19
N PHE A 573 22.67 -35.36 7.10
CA PHE A 573 23.42 -34.69 8.14
C PHE A 573 23.91 -33.36 7.59
N SER A 574 23.61 -32.28 8.29
CA SER A 574 24.07 -30.95 7.93
C SER A 574 24.46 -30.20 9.21
N ARG A 575 25.70 -29.71 9.27
CA ARG A 575 26.25 -28.99 10.44
C ARG A 575 26.00 -27.49 10.28
N VAL A 576 25.43 -26.85 11.31
CA VAL A 576 25.19 -25.40 11.34
C VAL A 576 26.50 -24.63 11.35
#